data_AF-A0A1J7IKF5-F1
#
_entry.id   AF-A0A1J7IKF5-F1
#
_cell.length_a   1.000
_cell.length_b   1.000
_cell.length_c   1.000
_cell.angle_alpha   90.00
_cell.angle_beta   90.00
_cell.angle_gamma   90.00
#
_symmetry.space_group_name_H-M   'P 1'
#
loop_
_entity.id
_entity.type
_entity.pdbx_description
1 polymer ?
#
loop_
_entity_poly.entity_id
_entity_poly.type
_entity_poly.pdbx_seq_one_letter_code
_entity_poly.pdbx_strand_id
1 'polypeptide(L)'
;MVAGQIANLLSYDKVPFDTSSGNLVTNARDYIKSNPAAGWERRDHARVLWNGVTEADNARYKTCTDIMANKYVARETLRSAIEDDFCNKNLNAPVSIRYHEGSMEDVTVHLEYYHDNPDPSVLTQASCRQNLLEITDGCSIPDVHDNPLNFKAGGVASLGGATYRIEPQSLRQPASRAYDQDGNGCNCVYKFWYDDFTVWGHGWISEDFGVAFREKLKAKCSLNGQTWTFNYGLGDDGREWTAWFRTTVFQSSCVSGVAKEFGANEDFNCNSG
;
A
#
# COMPACT_ATOMS: atom_id res chain seq x y z
N MET A 1 14.03 7.10 32.15
CA MET A 1 13.31 6.03 32.88
C MET A 1 11.88 5.85 32.35
N VAL A 2 11.13 6.94 32.12
CA VAL A 2 9.78 6.90 31.51
C VAL A 2 9.73 6.13 30.18
N ALA A 3 10.68 6.37 29.27
CA ALA A 3 10.74 5.65 27.99
C ALA A 3 10.89 4.12 28.15
N GLY A 4 11.60 3.63 29.17
CA GLY A 4 11.76 2.19 29.42
C GLY A 4 10.56 1.55 30.11
N GLN A 5 9.80 2.34 30.88
CA GLN A 5 8.52 1.89 31.42
C GLN A 5 7.52 1.70 30.27
N ILE A 6 7.42 2.66 29.36
CA ILE A 6 6.57 2.59 28.16
C ILE A 6 7.00 1.41 27.29
N ALA A 7 8.29 1.25 27.00
CA ALA A 7 8.78 0.14 26.18
C ALA A 7 8.43 -1.23 26.79
N ASN A 8 8.58 -1.44 28.10
CA ASN A 8 8.17 -2.69 28.73
C ASN A 8 6.65 -2.90 28.68
N LEU A 9 5.85 -1.85 28.96
CA LEU A 9 4.40 -1.95 28.94
C LEU A 9 3.83 -2.23 27.53
N LEU A 10 4.52 -1.79 26.48
CA LEU A 10 4.11 -2.03 25.09
C LEU A 10 4.64 -3.34 24.50
N SER A 11 5.67 -3.95 25.11
CA SER A 11 6.35 -5.12 24.53
C SER A 11 5.95 -6.44 25.18
N TYR A 12 5.15 -6.42 26.26
CA TYR A 12 4.74 -7.62 26.98
C TYR A 12 3.24 -7.57 27.28
N ASP A 13 2.50 -8.63 26.95
CA ASP A 13 1.09 -8.81 27.36
C ASP A 13 0.94 -8.79 28.90
N LYS A 14 1.95 -9.33 29.59
CA LYS A 14 2.11 -9.25 31.04
C LYS A 14 3.55 -8.88 31.38
N VAL A 15 3.74 -7.67 31.90
CA VAL A 15 5.08 -7.22 32.27
C VAL A 15 5.68 -8.06 33.40
N PRO A 16 7.01 -8.29 33.39
CA PRO A 16 7.69 -9.19 34.33
C PRO A 16 7.98 -8.55 35.70
N PHE A 17 7.28 -7.47 36.06
CA PHE A 17 7.45 -6.75 37.31
C PHE A 17 6.12 -6.13 37.77
N ASP A 18 5.99 -5.88 39.07
CA ASP A 18 4.75 -5.36 39.65
C ASP A 18 4.48 -3.90 39.24
N THR A 19 3.27 -3.65 38.74
CA THR A 19 2.79 -2.34 38.25
C THR A 19 1.79 -1.66 39.17
N SER A 20 1.56 -2.22 40.37
CA SER A 20 0.63 -1.65 41.35
C SER A 20 0.98 -0.18 41.68
N SER A 21 -0.06 0.58 42.06
CA SER A 21 0.04 2.02 42.27
C SER A 21 1.17 2.38 43.24
N GLY A 22 2.07 3.26 42.81
CA GLY A 22 3.26 3.68 43.58
C GLY A 22 4.51 2.81 43.39
N ASN A 23 4.39 1.59 42.85
CA ASN A 23 5.51 0.64 42.76
C ASN A 23 6.12 0.53 41.36
N LEU A 24 5.37 0.91 40.31
CA LEU A 24 5.77 0.80 38.90
C LEU A 24 7.18 1.30 38.61
N VAL A 25 7.52 2.50 39.12
CA VAL A 25 8.78 3.17 38.79
C VAL A 25 9.98 2.43 39.37
N THR A 26 9.87 2.03 40.63
CA THR A 26 10.90 1.30 41.38
C THR A 26 11.09 -0.08 40.79
N ASN A 27 9.99 -0.82 40.58
CA ASN A 27 10.03 -2.18 40.06
C ASN A 27 10.57 -2.25 38.63
N ALA A 28 10.19 -1.31 37.75
CA ALA A 28 10.74 -1.24 36.40
C ALA A 28 12.25 -0.92 36.41
N ARG A 29 12.69 -0.01 37.28
CA ARG A 29 14.11 0.31 37.43
C ARG A 29 14.90 -0.90 37.93
N ASP A 30 14.36 -1.61 38.91
CA ASP A 30 15.04 -2.75 39.53
C ASP A 30 15.07 -3.95 38.57
N TYR A 31 14.02 -4.16 37.78
CA TYR A 31 14.01 -5.10 36.65
C TYR A 31 15.10 -4.77 35.62
N ILE A 32 15.19 -3.52 35.16
CA ILE A 32 16.20 -3.12 34.16
C ILE A 32 17.64 -3.30 34.69
N LYS A 33 17.85 -3.12 36.00
CA LYS A 33 19.16 -3.31 36.64
C LYS A 33 19.54 -4.77 36.87
N SER A 34 18.55 -5.62 37.12
CA SER A 34 18.77 -7.02 37.50
C SER A 34 18.68 -7.98 36.32
N ASN A 35 17.94 -7.65 35.27
CA ASN A 35 17.80 -8.51 34.10
C ASN A 35 19.08 -8.47 33.24
N PRO A 36 19.78 -9.60 33.05
CA PRO A 36 21.02 -9.68 32.28
C PRO A 36 20.82 -9.43 30.77
N ALA A 37 19.58 -9.40 30.26
CA ALA A 37 19.25 -8.98 28.91
C ALA A 37 18.97 -7.46 28.82
N ALA A 38 18.53 -6.83 29.91
CA ALA A 38 18.25 -5.39 29.97
C ALA A 38 19.57 -4.59 30.19
N GLY A 39 19.59 -3.32 29.80
CA GLY A 39 20.80 -2.50 29.85
C GLY A 39 20.54 -1.03 30.09
N TRP A 40 21.43 -0.40 30.85
CA TRP A 40 21.51 1.05 31.02
C TRP A 40 22.77 1.67 30.40
N GLU A 41 23.71 0.84 29.96
CA GLU A 41 24.87 1.20 29.14
C GLU A 41 25.44 -0.09 28.54
N ARG A 42 25.51 -0.19 27.21
CA ARG A 42 26.09 -1.38 26.52
C ARG A 42 27.04 -1.05 25.36
N ARG A 43 27.44 0.22 25.21
CA ARG A 43 28.48 0.68 24.27
C ARG A 43 29.15 1.91 24.87
N ASP A 44 30.47 2.01 24.74
CA ASP A 44 31.20 3.22 25.13
C ASP A 44 30.56 4.45 24.48
N HIS A 45 30.26 5.45 25.32
CA HIS A 45 29.72 6.76 24.94
C HIS A 45 28.27 6.81 24.40
N ALA A 46 27.46 5.76 24.57
CA ALA A 46 26.03 5.80 24.22
C ALA A 46 25.11 5.50 25.41
N ARG A 47 24.32 6.50 25.84
CA ARG A 47 23.26 6.35 26.86
C ARG A 47 22.01 5.71 26.24
N VAL A 48 21.99 4.39 26.12
CA VAL A 48 20.83 3.64 25.59
C VAL A 48 20.15 2.86 26.72
N LEU A 49 18.84 3.05 26.83
CA LEU A 49 17.97 2.30 27.71
C LEU A 49 17.40 1.09 26.96
N TRP A 50 17.83 -0.11 27.32
CA TRP A 50 17.36 -1.35 26.73
C TRP A 50 16.55 -2.15 27.75
N ASN A 51 15.33 -2.53 27.42
CA ASN A 51 14.41 -3.23 28.33
C ASN A 51 14.64 -4.75 28.38
N GLY A 52 15.51 -5.31 27.54
CA GLY A 52 15.79 -6.75 27.52
C GLY A 52 14.85 -7.56 26.64
N VAL A 53 13.96 -6.92 25.88
CA VAL A 53 13.06 -7.57 24.92
C VAL A 53 13.84 -8.07 23.71
N THR A 54 13.77 -9.36 23.41
CA THR A 54 14.33 -9.97 22.20
C THR A 54 13.23 -10.22 21.16
N GLU A 55 13.62 -10.55 19.92
CA GLU A 55 12.64 -11.05 18.94
C GLU A 55 11.93 -12.32 19.40
N ALA A 56 12.48 -13.09 20.36
CA ALA A 56 11.77 -14.24 20.94
C ALA A 56 10.69 -13.80 21.95
N ASP A 57 10.86 -12.66 22.59
CA ASP A 57 9.87 -12.05 23.49
C ASP A 57 8.75 -11.34 22.71
N ASN A 58 9.02 -10.98 21.45
CA ASN A 58 8.07 -10.39 20.52
C ASN A 58 8.26 -11.05 19.14
N ALA A 59 7.89 -12.34 19.08
CA ALA A 59 8.01 -13.14 17.86
C ALA A 59 7.42 -12.35 16.69
N ARG A 60 8.15 -12.25 15.58
CA ARG A 60 7.65 -11.57 14.37
C ARG A 60 6.34 -12.21 13.95
N TYR A 61 5.24 -11.59 14.36
CA TYR A 61 3.91 -12.01 13.97
C TYR A 61 3.64 -11.60 12.52
N LYS A 62 4.48 -10.74 11.92
CA LYS A 62 4.33 -10.20 10.57
C LYS A 62 5.53 -10.49 9.68
N THR A 63 5.26 -10.92 8.45
CA THR A 63 6.23 -11.04 7.35
C THR A 63 5.80 -10.16 6.20
N CYS A 64 6.70 -9.31 5.70
CA CYS A 64 6.42 -8.42 4.58
C CYS A 64 6.75 -9.09 3.25
N THR A 65 5.90 -8.88 2.25
CA THR A 65 6.22 -9.23 0.86
C THR A 65 7.22 -8.22 0.32
N ASP A 66 8.19 -8.70 -0.47
CA ASP A 66 9.17 -7.84 -1.13
C ASP A 66 8.53 -7.11 -2.31
N ILE A 67 8.66 -5.78 -2.33
CA ILE A 67 8.16 -4.93 -3.41
C ILE A 67 8.88 -5.19 -4.74
N MET A 68 10.10 -5.72 -4.69
CA MET A 68 10.89 -6.09 -5.87
C MET A 68 10.29 -7.28 -6.64
N ALA A 69 9.28 -7.95 -6.08
CA ALA A 69 8.44 -8.90 -6.81
C ALA A 69 7.52 -8.22 -7.86
N ASN A 70 7.51 -6.88 -7.92
CA ASN A 70 6.70 -6.06 -8.81
C ASN A 70 5.21 -6.40 -8.75
N LYS A 71 4.74 -6.74 -7.54
CA LYS A 71 3.34 -6.97 -7.22
C LYS A 71 3.00 -6.04 -6.08
N TYR A 72 2.32 -4.95 -6.40
CA TYR A 72 1.98 -3.93 -5.43
C TYR A 72 0.74 -3.15 -5.86
N VAL A 73 0.11 -2.51 -4.89
CA VAL A 73 -1.04 -1.63 -5.09
C VAL A 73 -0.80 -0.29 -4.40
N ALA A 74 -1.59 0.71 -4.75
CA ALA A 74 -1.62 1.98 -4.03
C ALA A 74 -2.07 1.76 -2.59
N ARG A 75 -1.48 2.53 -1.68
CA ARG A 75 -1.85 2.49 -0.25
C ARG A 75 -3.34 2.75 -0.02
N GLU A 76 -3.90 3.73 -0.74
CA GLU A 76 -5.30 4.12 -0.55
C GLU A 76 -6.29 3.06 -1.04
N THR A 77 -5.96 2.31 -2.10
CA THR A 77 -6.73 1.13 -2.52
C THR A 77 -6.87 0.12 -1.39
N LEU A 78 -5.77 -0.20 -0.69
CA LEU A 78 -5.83 -1.08 0.48
C LEU A 78 -6.62 -0.48 1.63
N ARG A 79 -6.41 0.81 1.95
CA ARG A 79 -7.14 1.45 3.04
C ARG A 79 -8.64 1.42 2.82
N SER A 80 -9.11 1.81 1.64
CA SER A 80 -10.54 1.75 1.30
C SER A 80 -11.06 0.31 1.33
N ALA A 81 -10.35 -0.65 0.72
CA ALA A 81 -10.75 -2.06 0.77
C ALA A 81 -10.89 -2.58 2.22
N ILE A 82 -9.94 -2.23 3.10
CA ILE A 82 -9.91 -2.67 4.51
C ILE A 82 -10.98 -1.96 5.36
N GLU A 83 -11.01 -0.63 5.31
CA GLU A 83 -11.81 0.21 6.21
C GLU A 83 -13.30 0.22 5.79
N ASP A 84 -13.57 0.29 4.49
CA ASP A 84 -14.92 0.47 3.94
C ASP A 84 -15.65 -0.85 3.69
N ASP A 85 -14.94 -1.96 3.49
CA ASP A 85 -15.57 -3.24 3.12
C ASP A 85 -15.07 -4.46 3.91
N PHE A 86 -13.80 -4.86 3.77
CA PHE A 86 -13.30 -6.16 4.23
C PHE A 86 -13.53 -6.40 5.72
N CYS A 87 -13.12 -5.46 6.58
CA CYS A 87 -13.30 -5.60 8.02
C CYS A 87 -14.74 -5.38 8.50
N ASN A 88 -15.65 -5.00 7.60
CA ASN A 88 -17.08 -4.88 7.89
C ASN A 88 -17.84 -6.20 7.63
N LYS A 89 -17.16 -7.22 7.08
CA LYS A 89 -17.74 -8.56 6.88
C LYS A 89 -17.87 -9.34 8.19
N ASN A 90 -18.57 -10.46 8.13
CA ASN A 90 -18.65 -11.39 9.24
C ASN A 90 -17.31 -12.13 9.42
N LEU A 91 -16.53 -11.72 10.41
CA LEU A 91 -15.20 -12.27 10.72
C LEU A 91 -15.25 -13.55 11.57
N ASN A 92 -16.44 -14.12 11.81
CA ASN A 92 -16.62 -15.41 12.50
C ASN A 92 -16.48 -16.62 11.56
N ALA A 93 -16.21 -16.40 10.26
CA ALA A 93 -15.65 -17.41 9.37
C ALA A 93 -14.41 -16.86 8.63
N PRO A 94 -13.53 -17.71 8.07
CA PRO A 94 -12.51 -17.26 7.14
C PRO A 94 -13.10 -16.44 5.99
N VAL A 95 -12.45 -15.35 5.63
CA VAL A 95 -12.90 -14.40 4.59
C VAL A 95 -11.77 -14.20 3.57
N SER A 96 -12.13 -14.21 2.29
CA SER A 96 -11.21 -13.91 1.19
C SER A 96 -11.97 -13.07 0.17
N ILE A 97 -11.50 -11.85 -0.10
CA ILE A 97 -12.13 -10.95 -1.07
C ILE A 97 -11.07 -10.40 -2.00
N ARG A 98 -11.35 -10.48 -3.30
CA ARG A 98 -10.55 -9.89 -4.36
C ARG A 98 -11.16 -8.56 -4.80
N TYR A 99 -10.35 -7.51 -4.81
CA TYR A 99 -10.73 -6.15 -5.19
C TYR A 99 -10.05 -5.79 -6.51
N HIS A 100 -10.72 -4.95 -7.32
CA HIS A 100 -10.22 -4.41 -8.58
C HIS A 100 -9.65 -5.46 -9.55
N GLU A 101 -10.33 -6.61 -9.64
CA GLU A 101 -9.90 -7.75 -10.44
C GLU A 101 -9.58 -7.37 -11.90
N GLY A 102 -8.41 -7.78 -12.38
CA GLY A 102 -7.95 -7.52 -13.75
C GLY A 102 -7.35 -6.13 -13.99
N SER A 103 -7.22 -5.30 -12.95
CA SER A 103 -6.58 -3.98 -13.02
C SER A 103 -5.15 -4.00 -12.46
N MET A 104 -4.45 -2.86 -12.46
CA MET A 104 -3.14 -2.74 -11.79
C MET A 104 -3.26 -2.65 -10.26
N GLU A 105 -4.48 -2.41 -9.75
CA GLU A 105 -4.82 -2.40 -8.33
C GLU A 105 -5.45 -3.72 -7.86
N ASP A 106 -5.34 -4.79 -8.64
CA ASP A 106 -5.87 -6.12 -8.31
C ASP A 106 -5.20 -6.69 -7.06
N VAL A 107 -5.99 -6.91 -6.01
CA VAL A 107 -5.51 -7.38 -4.71
C VAL A 107 -6.51 -8.31 -4.03
N THR A 108 -6.01 -9.36 -3.40
CA THR A 108 -6.81 -10.23 -2.53
C THR A 108 -6.44 -9.98 -1.07
N VAL A 109 -7.46 -9.79 -0.24
CA VAL A 109 -7.32 -9.66 1.21
C VAL A 109 -7.93 -10.89 1.87
N HIS A 110 -7.23 -11.45 2.85
CA HIS A 110 -7.57 -12.69 3.52
C HIS A 110 -7.58 -12.54 5.03
N LEU A 111 -8.52 -13.27 5.65
CA LEU A 111 -8.53 -13.64 7.05
C LEU A 111 -8.73 -15.17 7.11
N GLU A 112 -7.73 -15.88 7.57
CA GLU A 112 -7.70 -17.35 7.63
C GLU A 112 -7.49 -17.82 9.07
N TYR A 113 -8.21 -18.87 9.46
CA TYR A 113 -7.99 -19.57 10.72
C TYR A 113 -8.67 -20.93 10.66
N TYR A 114 -8.15 -21.88 11.45
CA TYR A 114 -8.78 -23.18 11.62
C TYR A 114 -9.85 -23.14 12.71
N HIS A 115 -10.80 -24.06 12.67
CA HIS A 115 -11.95 -24.11 13.58
C HIS A 115 -11.59 -24.36 15.06
N ASP A 116 -10.31 -24.51 15.41
CA ASP A 116 -9.84 -24.88 16.75
C ASP A 116 -9.80 -23.70 17.75
N ASN A 117 -10.65 -22.68 17.54
CA ASN A 117 -10.76 -21.41 18.29
C ASN A 117 -9.56 -20.46 18.14
N PRO A 118 -9.53 -19.60 17.09
CA PRO A 118 -8.77 -18.36 17.19
C PRO A 118 -9.26 -17.53 18.39
N ASP A 119 -8.38 -16.68 18.93
CA ASP A 119 -8.75 -15.73 19.97
C ASP A 119 -9.88 -14.80 19.44
N PRO A 120 -11.05 -14.76 20.09
CA PRO A 120 -12.13 -13.86 19.67
C PRO A 120 -11.72 -12.38 19.63
N SER A 121 -10.71 -11.98 20.41
CA SER A 121 -10.19 -10.61 20.40
C SER A 121 -9.62 -10.22 19.04
N VAL A 122 -9.01 -11.17 18.33
CA VAL A 122 -8.44 -10.91 17.00
C VAL A 122 -9.53 -10.84 15.93
N LEU A 123 -10.66 -11.51 16.10
CA LEU A 123 -11.78 -11.51 15.13
C LEU A 123 -12.70 -10.29 15.20
N THR A 124 -12.30 -9.23 15.92
CA THR A 124 -13.07 -7.98 15.95
C THR A 124 -12.77 -7.09 14.74
N GLN A 125 -13.73 -6.25 14.33
CA GLN A 125 -13.51 -5.24 13.29
C GLN A 125 -12.30 -4.34 13.59
N ALA A 126 -12.14 -3.94 14.86
CA ALA A 126 -11.03 -3.09 15.29
C ALA A 126 -9.68 -3.80 15.12
N SER A 127 -9.57 -5.05 15.58
CA SER A 127 -8.37 -5.86 15.39
C SER A 127 -8.08 -6.14 13.92
N CYS A 128 -9.11 -6.45 13.11
CA CYS A 128 -8.98 -6.64 11.67
C CYS A 128 -8.33 -5.41 11.00
N ARG A 129 -8.86 -4.22 11.26
CA ARG A 129 -8.32 -2.97 10.73
C ARG A 129 -6.89 -2.74 11.21
N GLN A 130 -6.65 -2.90 12.51
CA GLN A 130 -5.32 -2.71 13.07
C GLN A 130 -4.28 -3.62 12.39
N ASN A 131 -4.56 -4.91 12.26
CA ASN A 131 -3.59 -5.87 11.71
C ASN A 131 -3.38 -5.68 10.20
N LEU A 132 -4.44 -5.46 9.42
CA LEU A 132 -4.30 -5.25 7.97
C LEU A 132 -3.66 -3.90 7.64
N LEU A 133 -3.96 -2.84 8.41
CA LEU A 133 -3.28 -1.54 8.26
C LEU A 133 -1.84 -1.59 8.73
N GLU A 134 -1.51 -2.41 9.73
CA GLU A 134 -0.13 -2.65 10.15
C GLU A 134 0.68 -3.41 9.09
N ILE A 135 0.06 -4.32 8.33
CA ILE A 135 0.66 -4.89 7.12
C ILE A 135 0.84 -3.79 6.06
N THR A 136 -0.21 -3.00 5.81
CA THR A 136 -0.21 -1.95 4.78
C THR A 136 0.88 -0.89 5.04
N ASP A 137 0.96 -0.36 6.25
CA ASP A 137 1.83 0.78 6.56
C ASP A 137 3.19 0.35 7.11
N GLY A 138 3.26 -0.81 7.78
CA GLY A 138 4.48 -1.34 8.34
C GLY A 138 5.29 -2.24 7.40
N CYS A 139 4.83 -2.45 6.15
CA CYS A 139 5.58 -3.10 5.07
C CYS A 139 5.75 -2.17 3.87
N SER A 140 6.72 -2.47 2.99
CA SER A 140 7.03 -1.65 1.79
C SER A 140 7.14 -0.16 2.15
N ILE A 141 8.02 0.16 3.11
CA ILE A 141 8.20 1.52 3.61
C ILE A 141 8.64 2.41 2.42
N PRO A 142 8.05 3.60 2.24
CA PRO A 142 8.39 4.47 1.14
C PRO A 142 9.86 4.85 1.17
N ASP A 143 10.48 4.81 0.00
CA ASP A 143 11.87 5.17 -0.24
C ASP A 143 11.94 5.96 -1.55
N VAL A 144 12.75 7.02 -1.57
CA VAL A 144 12.78 7.95 -2.71
C VAL A 144 13.33 7.33 -4.00
N HIS A 145 14.03 6.19 -3.91
CA HIS A 145 14.61 5.50 -5.05
C HIS A 145 13.81 4.25 -5.42
N ASP A 146 13.47 3.41 -4.45
CA ASP A 146 12.89 2.10 -4.72
C ASP A 146 11.36 2.07 -4.66
N ASN A 147 10.75 2.95 -3.86
CA ASN A 147 9.30 3.02 -3.68
C ASN A 147 8.79 4.46 -3.46
N PRO A 148 8.95 5.34 -4.45
CA PRO A 148 8.75 6.78 -4.26
C PRO A 148 7.27 7.18 -4.14
N LEU A 149 6.35 6.31 -4.60
CA LEU A 149 4.91 6.49 -4.50
C LEU A 149 4.26 5.75 -3.31
N ASN A 150 5.06 5.18 -2.40
CA ASN A 150 4.53 4.47 -1.23
C ASN A 150 3.59 3.30 -1.59
N PHE A 151 3.91 2.57 -2.65
CA PHE A 151 3.20 1.37 -3.05
C PHE A 151 3.36 0.24 -2.05
N LYS A 152 2.39 -0.66 -2.01
CA LYS A 152 2.23 -1.69 -0.99
C LYS A 152 2.22 -3.09 -1.62
N ALA A 153 3.25 -3.87 -1.31
CA ALA A 153 3.37 -5.26 -1.75
C ALA A 153 2.58 -6.25 -0.88
N GLY A 154 1.97 -5.76 0.21
CA GLY A 154 1.25 -6.58 1.17
C GLY A 154 2.17 -7.36 2.09
N GLY A 155 1.68 -8.51 2.56
CA GLY A 155 2.36 -9.32 3.57
C GLY A 155 1.37 -10.18 4.36
N VAL A 156 1.88 -10.81 5.40
CA VAL A 156 1.15 -11.77 6.24
C VAL A 156 1.35 -11.39 7.70
N ALA A 157 0.29 -11.41 8.51
CA ALA A 157 0.36 -11.29 9.95
C ALA A 157 -0.42 -12.42 10.64
N SER A 158 0.21 -13.19 11.52
CA SER A 158 -0.39 -14.29 12.27
C SER A 158 -0.39 -13.99 13.77
N LEU A 159 -1.57 -13.83 14.36
CA LEU A 159 -1.76 -13.50 15.78
C LEU A 159 -3.01 -14.21 16.31
N GLY A 160 -2.94 -14.76 17.52
CA GLY A 160 -4.11 -15.35 18.19
C GLY A 160 -4.77 -16.48 17.40
N GLY A 161 -4.02 -17.24 16.60
CA GLY A 161 -4.55 -18.32 15.75
C GLY A 161 -5.22 -17.85 14.46
N ALA A 162 -5.29 -16.55 14.20
CA ALA A 162 -5.73 -15.98 12.93
C ALA A 162 -4.55 -15.50 12.08
N THR A 163 -4.71 -15.58 10.75
CA THR A 163 -3.75 -15.10 9.76
C THR A 163 -4.42 -14.09 8.84
N TYR A 164 -3.93 -12.86 8.87
CA TYR A 164 -4.27 -11.79 7.95
C TYR A 164 -3.27 -11.77 6.81
N ARG A 165 -3.73 -11.61 5.58
CA ARG A 165 -2.84 -11.59 4.41
C ARG A 165 -3.35 -10.64 3.33
N ILE A 166 -2.44 -9.87 2.75
CA ILE A 166 -2.69 -8.96 1.63
C ILE A 166 -1.81 -9.40 0.47
N GLU A 167 -2.42 -9.68 -0.68
CA GLU A 167 -1.74 -10.20 -1.86
C GLU A 167 -2.14 -9.44 -3.12
N PRO A 168 -1.33 -8.47 -3.55
CA PRO A 168 -1.40 -7.91 -4.88
C PRO A 168 -1.25 -9.02 -5.93
N GLN A 169 -2.12 -9.03 -6.94
CA GLN A 169 -2.19 -10.10 -7.92
C GLN A 169 -1.45 -9.73 -9.21
N SER A 170 -1.62 -8.48 -9.65
CA SER A 170 -1.08 -7.98 -10.92
C SER A 170 0.41 -7.75 -10.87
N LEU A 171 1.10 -8.22 -11.92
CA LEU A 171 2.47 -7.84 -12.18
C LEU A 171 2.49 -6.40 -12.70
N ARG A 172 3.35 -5.58 -12.13
CA ARG A 172 3.53 -4.16 -12.41
C ARG A 172 4.93 -3.91 -12.96
N GLN A 173 5.16 -2.67 -13.36
CA GLN A 173 6.52 -2.20 -13.58
C GLN A 173 7.26 -2.15 -12.23
N PRO A 174 8.59 -2.04 -12.22
CA PRO A 174 9.29 -1.77 -10.96
C PRO A 174 8.78 -0.49 -10.31
N ALA A 175 8.53 -0.53 -9.00
CA ALA A 175 8.01 0.62 -8.23
C ALA A 175 8.92 1.86 -8.34
N SER A 176 10.23 1.65 -8.48
CA SER A 176 11.23 2.70 -8.72
C SER A 176 10.99 3.52 -9.99
N ARG A 177 10.30 2.94 -10.99
CA ARG A 177 10.02 3.58 -12.28
C ARG A 177 8.77 4.45 -12.30
N ALA A 178 8.10 4.61 -11.16
CA ALA A 178 6.86 5.39 -11.09
C ALA A 178 6.96 6.83 -11.62
N TYR A 179 8.14 7.43 -11.52
CA TYR A 179 8.43 8.78 -12.02
C TYR A 179 9.28 8.79 -13.29
N ASP A 180 9.57 7.64 -13.88
CA ASP A 180 10.31 7.59 -15.12
C ASP A 180 9.53 8.33 -16.20
N GLN A 181 10.22 9.25 -16.88
CA GLN A 181 9.64 10.01 -18.00
C GLN A 181 9.19 9.08 -19.14
N ASP A 182 9.72 7.86 -19.21
CA ASP A 182 9.41 6.89 -20.26
C ASP A 182 8.07 6.17 -20.01
N GLY A 183 7.68 5.97 -18.74
CA GLY A 183 6.48 5.23 -18.36
C GLY A 183 5.16 5.97 -18.61
N ASN A 184 5.26 7.26 -18.97
CA ASN A 184 4.13 8.14 -19.20
C ASN A 184 4.32 8.85 -20.54
N GLY A 185 3.27 8.91 -21.35
CA GLY A 185 3.37 9.66 -22.58
C GLY A 185 2.05 9.85 -23.32
N CYS A 186 2.11 10.74 -24.30
CA CYS A 186 0.99 11.03 -25.17
C CYS A 186 1.47 11.37 -26.58
N ASN A 187 0.95 10.64 -27.55
CA ASN A 187 1.14 10.91 -28.97
C ASN A 187 -0.19 11.37 -29.59
N CYS A 188 -0.11 12.43 -30.40
CA CYS A 188 -1.24 13.01 -31.12
C CYS A 188 -0.93 13.06 -32.61
N VAL A 189 -1.76 12.44 -33.44
CA VAL A 189 -1.63 12.48 -34.90
C VAL A 189 -2.82 13.22 -35.49
N TYR A 190 -2.56 14.37 -36.11
CA TYR A 190 -3.59 15.18 -36.77
C TYR A 190 -4.09 14.49 -38.06
N LYS A 191 -5.41 14.38 -38.22
CA LYS A 191 -6.08 13.75 -39.37
C LYS A 191 -7.07 14.66 -40.08
N PHE A 192 -6.77 15.96 -40.14
CA PHE A 192 -7.57 17.01 -40.78
C PHE A 192 -8.91 17.32 -40.09
N TRP A 193 -9.74 16.30 -39.82
CA TRP A 193 -11.05 16.44 -39.18
C TRP A 193 -11.09 16.01 -37.70
N TYR A 194 -10.05 15.33 -37.24
CA TYR A 194 -9.92 14.84 -35.88
C TYR A 194 -8.44 14.64 -35.53
N ASP A 195 -8.17 14.43 -34.24
CA ASP A 195 -6.88 14.03 -33.73
C ASP A 195 -6.96 12.60 -33.20
N ASP A 196 -6.04 11.73 -33.61
CA ASP A 196 -5.86 10.40 -33.02
C ASP A 196 -4.89 10.52 -31.84
N PHE A 197 -5.33 10.09 -30.66
CA PHE A 197 -4.53 10.06 -29.44
C PHE A 197 -4.15 8.64 -29.06
N THR A 198 -2.90 8.49 -28.63
CA THR A 198 -2.42 7.35 -27.85
C THR A 198 -1.83 7.89 -26.55
N VAL A 199 -2.42 7.54 -25.42
CA VAL A 199 -2.01 7.98 -24.08
C VAL A 199 -1.64 6.75 -23.26
N TRP A 200 -0.53 6.79 -22.55
CA TRP A 200 -0.13 5.70 -21.65
C TRP A 200 0.44 6.26 -20.36
N GLY A 201 0.44 5.42 -19.33
CA GLY A 201 0.89 5.84 -18.00
C GLY A 201 1.28 4.68 -17.10
N HIS A 202 1.89 5.06 -15.98
CA HIS A 202 2.29 4.22 -14.86
C HIS A 202 1.83 4.89 -13.57
N GLY A 203 1.20 4.15 -12.66
CA GLY A 203 0.92 4.65 -11.30
C GLY A 203 -0.27 5.63 -11.19
N TRP A 204 -1.01 5.83 -12.27
CA TRP A 204 -2.31 6.50 -12.30
C TRP A 204 -3.30 5.71 -13.16
N ILE A 205 -4.62 5.93 -13.02
CA ILE A 205 -5.69 5.18 -13.73
C ILE A 205 -5.53 3.67 -13.57
N SER A 206 -5.24 3.24 -12.34
CA SER A 206 -4.79 1.87 -12.09
C SER A 206 -5.92 0.87 -11.79
N GLU A 207 -7.17 1.32 -11.60
CA GLU A 207 -8.25 0.47 -11.03
C GLU A 207 -9.58 0.40 -11.81
N ASP A 208 -9.91 1.36 -12.68
CA ASP A 208 -11.27 1.54 -13.22
C ASP A 208 -11.39 1.29 -14.74
N PHE A 209 -10.37 0.67 -15.34
CA PHE A 209 -10.30 0.43 -16.78
C PHE A 209 -10.43 1.71 -17.63
N GLY A 210 -10.01 2.86 -17.07
CA GLY A 210 -10.01 4.16 -17.74
C GLY A 210 -11.39 4.81 -17.86
N VAL A 211 -12.40 4.33 -17.14
CA VAL A 211 -13.76 4.86 -17.22
C VAL A 211 -13.83 6.33 -16.81
N ALA A 212 -13.30 6.71 -15.64
CA ALA A 212 -13.33 8.07 -15.16
C ALA A 212 -12.55 9.02 -16.07
N PHE A 213 -11.39 8.57 -16.57
CA PHE A 213 -10.58 9.34 -17.52
C PHE A 213 -11.32 9.57 -18.84
N ARG A 214 -11.95 8.53 -19.39
CA ARG A 214 -12.81 8.63 -20.59
C ARG A 214 -13.94 9.64 -20.40
N GLU A 215 -14.68 9.56 -19.29
CA GLU A 215 -15.81 10.47 -19.05
C GLU A 215 -15.33 11.92 -18.89
N LYS A 216 -14.18 12.15 -18.26
CA LYS A 216 -13.59 13.49 -18.17
C LYS A 216 -13.16 14.03 -19.53
N LEU A 217 -12.56 13.20 -20.38
CA LEU A 217 -12.20 13.55 -21.76
C LEU A 217 -13.43 13.86 -22.63
N LYS A 218 -14.55 13.15 -22.45
CA LYS A 218 -15.83 13.51 -23.11
C LYS A 218 -16.32 14.87 -22.66
N ALA A 219 -16.28 15.14 -21.36
CA ALA A 219 -16.79 16.37 -20.79
C ALA A 219 -15.94 17.60 -21.18
N LYS A 220 -14.62 17.45 -21.29
CA LYS A 220 -13.68 18.58 -21.47
C LYS A 220 -13.05 18.69 -22.85
N CYS A 221 -12.72 17.56 -23.49
CA CYS A 221 -11.82 17.51 -24.66
C CYS A 221 -12.51 16.99 -25.92
N SER A 222 -13.84 17.04 -25.99
CA SER A 222 -14.62 16.65 -27.18
C SER A 222 -14.28 15.24 -27.68
N LEU A 223 -14.11 14.29 -26.75
CA LEU A 223 -13.85 12.89 -27.08
C LEU A 223 -15.01 12.29 -27.89
N ASN A 224 -14.68 11.64 -29.01
CA ASN A 224 -15.60 10.71 -29.65
C ASN A 224 -15.62 9.39 -28.87
N GLY A 225 -16.62 9.23 -28.00
CA GLY A 225 -16.76 8.08 -27.12
C GLY A 225 -16.80 6.71 -27.80
N GLN A 226 -17.13 6.63 -29.10
CA GLN A 226 -17.15 5.37 -29.86
C GLN A 226 -15.77 4.86 -30.24
N THR A 227 -14.73 5.69 -30.08
CA THR A 227 -13.35 5.38 -30.49
C THR A 227 -12.46 4.97 -29.33
N TRP A 228 -13.00 4.98 -28.11
CA TRP A 228 -12.25 4.69 -26.90
C TRP A 228 -11.86 3.22 -26.81
N THR A 229 -10.58 2.97 -26.63
CA THR A 229 -10.03 1.67 -26.23
C THR A 229 -9.08 1.90 -25.08
N PHE A 230 -9.12 1.03 -24.06
CA PHE A 230 -8.21 1.07 -22.91
C PHE A 230 -7.79 -0.35 -22.57
N ASN A 231 -6.49 -0.56 -22.37
CA ASN A 231 -5.94 -1.83 -21.92
C ASN A 231 -4.90 -1.61 -20.83
N TYR A 232 -4.94 -2.46 -19.80
CA TYR A 232 -3.78 -2.68 -18.93
C TYR A 232 -2.74 -3.53 -19.65
N GLY A 233 -1.47 -3.28 -19.39
CA GLY A 233 -0.37 -4.02 -19.98
C GLY A 233 1.00 -3.36 -19.75
N LEU A 234 1.99 -4.20 -19.47
CA LEU A 234 3.37 -3.78 -19.29
C LEU A 234 4.02 -3.55 -20.67
N GLY A 235 4.51 -2.34 -20.90
CA GLY A 235 5.34 -2.02 -22.07
C GLY A 235 6.82 -1.88 -21.71
N ASP A 236 7.69 -2.07 -22.69
CA ASP A 236 9.15 -1.89 -22.52
C ASP A 236 9.51 -0.46 -22.10
N ASP A 237 8.67 0.50 -22.47
CA ASP A 237 8.79 1.91 -22.08
C ASP A 237 8.41 2.18 -20.62
N GLY A 238 7.97 1.17 -19.85
CA GLY A 238 7.62 1.37 -18.45
C GLY A 238 6.17 1.75 -18.22
N ARG A 239 5.32 1.68 -19.25
CA ARG A 239 3.87 1.86 -19.10
C ARG A 239 3.22 0.67 -18.40
N GLU A 240 2.06 0.92 -17.80
CA GLU A 240 1.18 -0.08 -17.18
C GLU A 240 -0.20 -0.16 -17.84
N TRP A 241 -0.54 0.83 -18.65
CA TRP A 241 -1.76 0.85 -19.44
C TRP A 241 -1.58 1.72 -20.68
N THR A 242 -2.50 1.57 -21.64
CA THR A 242 -2.60 2.44 -22.81
C THR A 242 -4.05 2.67 -23.18
N ALA A 243 -4.36 3.90 -23.58
CA ALA A 243 -5.63 4.35 -24.11
C ALA A 243 -5.45 4.85 -25.55
N TRP A 244 -6.39 4.50 -26.42
CA TRP A 244 -6.50 5.01 -27.78
C TRP A 244 -7.86 5.63 -27.99
N PHE A 245 -7.90 6.81 -28.60
CA PHE A 245 -9.15 7.51 -28.84
C PHE A 245 -9.02 8.66 -29.82
N ARG A 246 -10.17 9.21 -30.26
CA ARG A 246 -10.25 10.38 -31.12
C ARG A 246 -10.96 11.54 -30.44
N THR A 247 -10.49 12.74 -30.72
CA THR A 247 -11.19 13.99 -30.37
C THR A 247 -11.42 14.82 -31.63
N THR A 248 -12.11 15.96 -31.50
CA THR A 248 -11.98 17.03 -32.50
C THR A 248 -10.53 17.54 -32.58
N VAL A 249 -10.21 18.30 -33.62
CA VAL A 249 -8.87 18.87 -33.83
C VAL A 249 -8.42 19.82 -32.71
N PHE A 250 -7.10 19.92 -32.52
CA PHE A 250 -6.39 20.83 -31.61
C PHE A 250 -6.67 20.59 -30.12
N GLN A 251 -6.87 19.33 -29.71
CA GLN A 251 -7.20 18.98 -28.32
C GLN A 251 -5.99 18.54 -27.47
N SER A 252 -4.77 18.58 -28.01
CA SER A 252 -3.56 18.07 -27.33
C SER A 252 -3.33 18.72 -25.96
N SER A 253 -3.54 20.03 -25.85
CA SER A 253 -3.43 20.73 -24.55
C SER A 253 -4.54 20.34 -23.57
N CYS A 254 -5.75 20.09 -24.05
CA CYS A 254 -6.85 19.64 -23.19
C CYS A 254 -6.58 18.24 -22.64
N VAL A 255 -6.19 17.30 -23.51
CA VAL A 255 -5.85 15.93 -23.12
C VAL A 255 -4.70 15.93 -22.11
N SER A 256 -3.66 16.73 -22.34
CA SER A 256 -2.54 16.88 -21.40
C SER A 256 -3.00 17.40 -20.04
N GLY A 257 -3.90 18.40 -20.01
CA GLY A 257 -4.47 18.92 -18.76
C GLY A 257 -5.30 17.89 -18.00
N VAL A 258 -6.14 17.11 -18.71
CA VAL A 258 -6.91 16.05 -18.07
C VAL A 258 -6.00 14.93 -17.56
N ALA A 259 -4.92 14.57 -18.27
CA ALA A 259 -3.96 13.58 -17.78
C ALA A 259 -3.32 13.99 -16.43
N LYS A 260 -2.94 15.27 -16.30
CA LYS A 260 -2.39 15.82 -15.05
C LYS A 260 -3.39 15.78 -13.90
N GLU A 261 -4.68 16.06 -14.17
CA GLU A 261 -5.76 15.93 -13.16
C GLU A 261 -5.88 14.49 -12.61
N PHE A 262 -5.42 13.47 -13.34
CA PHE A 262 -5.46 12.08 -12.92
C PHE A 262 -4.12 11.56 -12.37
N GLY A 263 -3.07 12.38 -12.32
CA GLY A 263 -1.78 12.02 -11.71
C GLY A 263 -0.60 11.90 -12.67
N ALA A 264 -0.76 12.24 -13.96
CA ALA A 264 0.40 12.45 -14.82
C ALA A 264 1.29 13.58 -14.28
N ASN A 265 2.59 13.51 -14.52
CA ASN A 265 3.55 14.51 -14.04
C ASN A 265 3.30 15.92 -14.63
N GLU A 266 3.80 16.95 -13.96
CA GLU A 266 3.60 18.36 -14.37
C GLU A 266 4.14 18.65 -15.78
N ASP A 267 5.18 17.94 -16.21
CA ASP A 267 5.78 18.08 -17.54
C ASP A 267 5.05 17.27 -18.63
N PHE A 268 4.01 16.51 -18.28
CA PHE A 268 3.25 15.70 -19.22
C PHE A 268 2.65 16.57 -20.34
N ASN A 269 2.98 16.26 -21.59
CA ASN A 269 2.42 16.94 -22.75
C ASN A 269 2.22 15.96 -23.91
N CYS A 270 1.14 16.17 -24.65
CA CYS A 270 0.86 15.46 -25.88
C CYS A 270 1.68 16.05 -27.04
N ASN A 271 2.60 15.26 -27.57
CA ASN A 271 3.40 15.67 -28.72
C ASN A 271 2.56 15.54 -30.01
N SER A 272 2.53 16.60 -30.81
CA SER A 272 1.98 16.56 -32.16
C SER A 272 3.01 15.95 -33.12
N GLY A 273 2.66 14.80 -33.71
CA GLY A 273 3.40 14.20 -34.83
C GLY A 273 2.91 14.68 -36.19
#